data_AF-A0A521SN67-F1
#
_entry.id   AF-A0A521SN67-F1
#
_cell.length_a   1.000
_cell.length_b   1.000
_cell.length_c   1.000
_cell.angle_alpha   90.00
_cell.angle_beta   90.00
_cell.angle_gamma   90.00
#
_symmetry.space_group_name_H-M   'P 1'
#
loop_
_entity.id
_entity.type
_entity.pdbx_description
1 polymer ?
#
loop_
_entity_poly.entity_id
_entity_poly.type
_entity_poly.pdbx_seq_one_letter_code
_entity_poly.pdbx_strand_id
1 'polypeptide(L)' 'MCKHYYDDPNWSRLAWGRHLFEEERRLLGEDPWPYGVKKNRANLERFMGYSLNQGLMEKKLAVEELFAPTTHDT' A
#
# COMPACT_ATOMS: atom_id res chain seq x y z
N MET A 1 4.79 9.89 5.83
CA MET A 1 5.34 10.90 4.89
C MET A 1 4.46 12.15 4.97
N CYS A 2 5.00 13.36 5.04
CA CYS A 2 4.19 14.56 5.31
C CYS A 2 3.34 14.98 4.09
N LYS A 3 2.05 14.64 4.10
CA LYS A 3 1.11 14.94 2.99
C LYS A 3 0.56 16.38 2.99
N HIS A 4 0.95 17.23 3.95
CA HIS A 4 0.63 18.67 3.96
C HIS A 4 1.04 19.42 2.69
N TYR A 5 1.94 18.84 1.90
CA TYR A 5 2.28 19.30 0.55
C TYR A 5 1.07 19.41 -0.41
N TYR A 6 -0.05 18.74 -0.11
CA TYR A 6 -1.31 18.83 -0.86
C TYR A 6 -2.39 19.69 -0.19
N ASP A 7 -2.07 20.38 0.91
CA ASP A 7 -2.95 21.38 1.53
C ASP A 7 -2.87 22.76 0.83
N ASP A 8 -1.80 23.02 0.07
CA ASP A 8 -1.78 24.05 -0.98
C ASP A 8 -2.34 23.47 -2.30
N PRO A 9 -3.48 23.95 -2.82
CA PRO A 9 -4.02 23.47 -4.09
C PRO A 9 -3.11 23.76 -5.30
N ASN A 10 -2.20 24.73 -5.20
CA ASN A 10 -1.44 25.28 -6.33
C ASN A 10 -0.17 24.49 -6.69
N TRP A 11 0.45 23.76 -5.74
CA TRP A 11 1.73 23.07 -6.00
C TRP A 11 1.64 22.05 -7.13
N SER A 12 0.60 21.21 -7.15
CA SER A 12 0.43 20.17 -8.18
C SER A 12 0.27 20.73 -9.59
N ARG A 13 -0.17 22.00 -9.72
CA ARG A 13 -0.58 22.67 -10.97
C ARG A 13 -1.70 21.97 -11.75
N LEU A 14 -2.31 20.93 -11.19
CA LEU A 14 -3.46 20.24 -11.75
C LEU A 14 -4.74 20.91 -11.25
N ALA A 15 -5.58 21.41 -12.17
CA ALA A 15 -6.80 22.17 -11.83
C ALA A 15 -7.76 21.43 -10.88
N TRP A 16 -7.77 20.09 -10.90
CA TRP A 16 -8.59 19.24 -10.04
C TRP A 16 -7.81 18.52 -8.93
N GLY A 17 -6.51 18.78 -8.79
CA GLY A 17 -5.61 18.01 -7.93
C GLY A 17 -6.04 17.96 -6.46
N ARG A 18 -6.53 19.08 -5.91
CA ARG A 18 -7.03 19.14 -4.53
C ARG A 18 -8.30 18.30 -4.32
N HIS A 19 -9.27 18.41 -5.23
CA HIS A 19 -10.52 17.65 -5.13
C HIS A 19 -10.30 16.14 -5.26
N LEU A 20 -9.41 15.71 -6.16
CA LEU A 20 -9.05 14.30 -6.31
C LEU A 20 -8.32 13.76 -5.06
N PHE A 21 -7.46 14.56 -4.43
CA PHE A 21 -6.80 14.19 -3.17
C PHE A 21 -7.79 14.08 -1.99
N GLU A 22 -8.76 14.98 -1.89
CA GLU A 22 -9.84 14.92 -0.88
C GLU A 22 -10.76 13.71 -1.10
N GLU A 23 -11.08 13.38 -2.36
CA GLU A 23 -11.86 12.21 -2.71
C GLU A 23 -11.10 10.89 -2.46
N GLU A 24 -9.82 10.81 -2.83
CA GLU A 24 -8.96 9.65 -2.53
C GLU A 24 -8.95 9.37 -1.03
N ARG A 25 -8.69 10.39 -0.19
CA ARG A 25 -8.66 10.22 1.28
C ARG A 25 -10.01 9.85 1.88
N ARG A 26 -11.12 10.32 1.29
CA ARG A 26 -12.48 9.94 1.70
C ARG A 26 -12.82 8.49 1.38
N LEU A 27 -12.31 7.96 0.26
CA LEU A 27 -12.64 6.62 -0.22
C LEU A 27 -11.66 5.53 0.28
N LEU A 28 -10.37 5.85 0.39
CA LEU A 28 -9.30 4.88 0.69
C LEU A 28 -8.61 5.12 2.05
N GLY A 29 -8.95 6.20 2.76
CA GLY A 29 -8.35 6.57 4.04
C GLY A 29 -7.05 7.38 3.91
N GLU A 30 -6.33 7.55 5.01
CA GLU A 30 -5.21 8.51 5.08
C GLU A 30 -3.94 8.06 4.34
N ASP A 31 -3.72 6.75 4.23
CA ASP A 31 -2.56 6.18 3.54
C ASP A 31 -2.96 4.96 2.70
N PRO A 32 -3.46 5.16 1.45
CA PRO A 32 -3.80 4.05 0.55
C PRO A 32 -2.59 3.20 0.12
N TRP A 33 -1.38 3.75 0.22
CA TRP A 33 -0.13 3.13 -0.24
C TRP A 33 0.88 3.02 0.91
N PRO A 34 0.56 2.30 2.00
CA PRO A 34 1.43 2.20 3.17
C PRO A 34 2.73 1.49 2.79
N TYR A 35 3.88 2.03 3.20
CA TYR A 35 5.17 1.40 2.93
C TYR A 35 5.61 0.48 4.08
N GLY A 36 6.20 -0.67 3.73
CA GLY A 36 6.80 -1.62 4.67
C GLY A 36 6.07 -2.96 4.78
N VAL A 37 6.81 -4.01 5.13
CA VAL A 37 6.32 -5.41 5.20
C VAL A 37 5.31 -5.60 6.32
N LYS A 38 5.54 -4.98 7.49
CA LYS A 38 4.69 -5.08 8.69
C LYS A 38 3.32 -4.46 8.44
N LYS A 39 3.29 -3.30 7.77
CA LYS A 39 2.04 -2.60 7.41
C LYS A 39 1.23 -3.34 6.35
N ASN A 40 1.90 -4.01 5.40
CA ASN A 40 1.24 -4.73 4.31
C ASN A 40 0.98 -6.21 4.58
N ARG A 41 1.39 -6.75 5.74
CA ARG A 41 1.36 -8.18 6.06
C ARG A 41 0.03 -8.87 5.69
N ALA A 42 -1.10 -8.32 6.13
CA ALA A 42 -2.42 -8.91 5.84
C ALA A 42 -2.75 -8.92 4.33
N ASN A 43 -2.31 -7.91 3.58
CA ASN A 43 -2.47 -7.85 2.12
C ASN A 43 -1.57 -8.89 1.43
N LEU A 44 -0.32 -9.03 1.88
CA LEU A 44 0.65 -10.01 1.37
C LEU A 44 0.20 -11.45 1.63
N GLU A 45 -0.23 -11.76 2.86
CA GLU A 45 -0.76 -13.07 3.25
C GLU A 45 -2.01 -13.46 2.45
N ARG A 46 -2.88 -12.48 2.18
CA ARG A 46 -4.09 -12.66 1.37
C ARG A 46 -3.77 -12.82 -0.12
N PHE A 47 -2.84 -12.04 -0.66
CA PHE A 47 -2.33 -12.19 -2.03
C PHE A 47 -1.74 -13.59 -2.24
N MET A 48 -0.84 -14.05 -1.37
CA MET A 48 -0.28 -15.40 -1.42
C MET A 48 -1.36 -16.48 -1.31
N GLY A 49 -2.41 -16.26 -0.51
CA GLY A 49 -3.58 -17.14 -0.44
C GLY A 49 -4.31 -17.27 -1.78
N TYR A 50 -4.51 -16.14 -2.49
CA TYR A 50 -5.12 -16.15 -3.82
C TYR A 50 -4.19 -16.77 -4.89
N SER A 51 -2.90 -16.42 -4.92
CA SER A 51 -1.95 -17.01 -5.87
C SER A 51 -1.84 -18.53 -5.73
N LEU A 52 -1.84 -19.05 -4.50
CA LEU A 52 -1.90 -20.50 -4.25
C LEU A 52 -3.23 -21.12 -4.73
N ASN A 53 -4.36 -20.49 -4.41
CA ASN A 53 -5.68 -20.97 -4.84
C ASN A 53 -5.86 -20.98 -6.36
N GLN A 54 -5.18 -20.07 -7.07
CA GLN A 54 -5.14 -19.97 -8.53
C GLN A 54 -4.09 -20.88 -9.19
N GLY A 55 -3.34 -21.66 -8.42
CA GLY A 55 -2.28 -22.55 -8.96
C GLY A 55 -1.02 -21.81 -9.43
N LEU A 56 -0.84 -20.54 -9.07
CA LEU A 56 0.33 -19.73 -9.42
C LEU A 56 1.54 -19.96 -8.49
N MET A 57 1.38 -20.79 -7.45
CA MET A 57 2.45 -21.24 -6.56
C MET A 57 2.27 -22.73 -6.22
N GLU A 58 3.37 -23.48 -6.18
CA GLU A 58 3.38 -24.91 -5.83
C GLU A 58 3.09 -25.18 -4.34
N LYS A 59 3.46 -24.23 -3.47
CA LYS A 59 3.23 -24.26 -2.02
C LYS A 59 2.89 -22.88 -1.47
N LYS A 60 2.29 -22.82 -0.28
CA LYS A 60 2.21 -21.57 0.48
C LYS A 60 3.62 -21.19 0.97
N LEU A 61 3.96 -19.92 0.83
CA LEU A 61 5.13 -19.30 1.47
C LEU A 61 4.66 -18.40 2.63
N ALA A 62 5.52 -18.19 3.61
CA ALA A 62 5.39 -17.15 4.62
C ALA A 62 5.91 -15.81 4.06
N VAL A 63 5.48 -14.68 4.64
CA VAL A 63 5.95 -13.35 4.23
C VAL A 63 7.47 -13.23 4.50
N GLU A 64 7.91 -13.84 5.60
CA GLU A 64 9.28 -13.92 6.07
C GLU A 64 10.23 -14.62 5.07
N GLU A 65 9.72 -15.56 4.26
CA GLU A 65 10.50 -16.25 3.22
C GLU A 65 10.72 -15.38 1.97
N LEU A 66 9.89 -14.35 1.76
CA LEU A 66 9.91 -13.51 0.54
C LEU A 66 10.72 -12.22 0.68
N PHE A 67 10.90 -11.72 1.90
CA PHE A 67 11.50 -10.41 2.18
C PHE A 67 12.74 -10.54 3.07
N ALA A 68 13.75 -9.69 2.87
CA ALA A 68 14.97 -9.70 3.68
C ALA A 68 14.66 -9.40 5.17
N PRO A 69 15.30 -10.07 6.15
CA PRO A 69 14.96 -9.92 7.58
C PRO A 69 14.96 -8.47 8.10
N THR A 70 15.85 -7.61 7.59
CA THR A 70 15.93 -6.18 7.92
C THR A 70 14.68 -5.38 7.55
N THR A 71 13.78 -5.93 6.75
CA THR A 71 12.54 -5.28 6.31
C THR A 71 11.28 -5.76 7.06
N HIS A 72 11.36 -6.85 7.82
CA HIS A 72 10.18 -7.49 8.43
C HIS A 72 9.43 -6.59 9.43
N ASP A 73 10.14 -5.64 10.04
CA ASP A 73 9.58 -4.68 11.01
C ASP A 73 9.07 -3.35 10.41
N THR A 74 9.18 -3.16 9.09
CA THR A 74 8.90 -1.88 8.40
C THR A 74 7.42 -1.57 8.18
#